data_AF-A0A0F8PKJ1-F1
#
_entry.id   AF-A0A0F8PKJ1-F1
#
_cell.length_a   1.000
_cell.length_b   1.000
_cell.length_c   1.000
_cell.angle_alpha   90.00
_cell.angle_beta   90.00
_cell.angle_gamma   90.00
#
_symmetry.space_group_name_H-M   'P 1'
#
loop_
_entity.id
_entity.type
_entity.pdbx_description
1 polymer ?
#
loop_
_entity_poly.entity_id
_entity_poly.type
_entity_poly.pdbx_seq_one_letter_code
_entity_poly.pdbx_strand_id
1 'polypeptide(L)'
;MAKNAGKTVTLNRVIEEAMDQCINIGLTSTGRDGEKQDIVTKTEKPAIYVEEGTLIATAAETLSMGDAKIEIISVTDYTSPLG
;
A
#
# COMPACT_ATOMS: atom_id res chain seq x y z
N MET A 1 -21.10 6.19 5.49
CA MET A 1 -19.72 5.90 5.04
C MET A 1 -18.82 5.77 6.26
N ALA A 2 -18.27 4.59 6.53
CA ALA A 2 -17.30 4.40 7.61
C ALA A 2 -15.88 4.71 7.08
N LYS A 3 -15.44 5.96 7.24
CA LYS A 3 -14.02 6.33 7.14
C LYS A 3 -13.35 5.98 8.48
N ASN A 4 -12.09 5.55 8.45
CA ASN A 4 -11.33 5.07 9.63
C ASN A 4 -11.85 3.80 10.32
N ALA A 5 -12.41 2.85 9.55
CA ALA A 5 -12.84 1.54 10.05
C ALA A 5 -11.69 0.59 10.45
N GLY A 6 -10.48 1.10 10.73
CA GLY A 6 -9.32 0.29 11.10
C GLY A 6 -8.62 -0.45 9.96
N LYS A 7 -9.10 -0.38 8.71
CA LYS A 7 -8.57 -1.14 7.56
C LYS A 7 -7.03 -1.09 7.44
N THR A 8 -6.43 0.11 7.43
CA THR A 8 -4.97 0.25 7.28
C THR A 8 -4.22 -0.28 8.51
N VAL A 9 -4.77 -0.11 9.71
CA VAL A 9 -4.19 -0.64 10.95
C VAL A 9 -4.23 -2.17 10.93
N THR A 10 -5.37 -2.76 10.55
CA THR A 10 -5.53 -4.21 10.39
C THR A 10 -4.61 -4.75 9.31
N LEU A 11 -4.48 -4.06 8.16
CA LEU A 11 -3.57 -4.46 7.09
C LEU A 11 -2.13 -4.53 7.59
N ASN A 12 -1.64 -3.49 8.28
CA ASN A 12 -0.28 -3.50 8.83
C ASN A 12 -0.07 -4.64 9.84
N ARG A 13 -1.08 -4.94 10.67
CA ARG A 13 -0.98 -6.05 11.61
C ARG A 13 -0.89 -7.40 10.91
N VAL A 14 -1.66 -7.61 9.84
CA VAL A 14 -1.59 -8.84 9.03
C VAL A 14 -0.23 -8.97 8.34
N ILE A 15 0.34 -7.88 7.85
CA ILE A 15 1.67 -7.87 7.24
C ILE A 15 2.72 -8.26 8.29
N GLU A 16 2.69 -7.64 9.47
CA GLU A 16 3.59 -7.94 10.58
C GLU A 16 3.54 -9.43 10.97
N GLU A 17 2.34 -10.00 11.12
CA GLU A 17 2.17 -11.42 11.46
C GLU A 17 2.64 -12.37 10.36
N ALA A 18 2.55 -11.96 9.09
CA ALA A 18 3.08 -12.73 7.97
C ALA A 18 4.62 -12.71 7.95
N MET A 19 5.22 -11.53 8.21
CA MET A 19 6.67 -11.37 8.33
C MET A 19 7.23 -12.23 9.46
N ASP A 20 6.61 -12.19 10.65
CA ASP A 20 7.00 -12.99 11.82
C ASP A 20 7.00 -14.51 11.53
N GLN A 21 6.18 -14.95 10.57
CA GLN A 21 6.04 -16.35 10.17
C GLN A 21 6.83 -16.68 8.90
N CYS A 22 7.64 -15.75 8.37
CA CYS A 22 8.37 -15.88 7.12
C CYS A 22 7.47 -16.24 5.92
N ILE A 23 6.25 -15.68 5.88
CA ILE A 23 5.28 -15.89 4.80
C ILE A 23 5.44 -14.78 3.78
N ASN A 24 5.76 -15.15 2.54
CA ASN A 24 5.79 -14.19 1.43
C ASN A 24 4.39 -13.74 1.07
N ILE A 25 4.18 -12.43 0.97
CA ILE A 25 2.89 -11.82 0.65
C ILE A 25 2.96 -10.96 -0.61
N GLY A 26 1.81 -10.79 -1.24
CA GLY A 26 1.58 -9.83 -2.32
C GLY A 26 0.59 -8.76 -1.87
N LEU A 27 0.89 -7.50 -2.14
CA LEU A 27 0.03 -6.36 -1.86
C LEU A 27 -0.44 -5.72 -3.16
N THR A 28 -1.70 -5.31 -3.20
CA THR A 28 -2.25 -4.53 -4.31
C THR A 28 -2.93 -3.29 -3.80
N SER A 29 -2.61 -2.14 -4.41
CA SER A 29 -3.36 -0.91 -4.20
C SER A 29 -4.52 -0.86 -5.18
N THR A 30 -5.72 -0.59 -4.67
CA THR A 30 -6.90 -0.25 -5.50
C THR A 30 -7.31 1.21 -5.28
N GLY A 31 -6.36 2.04 -4.84
CA GLY A 31 -6.61 3.42 -4.43
C GLY A 31 -7.22 4.27 -5.54
N ARG A 32 -8.03 5.25 -5.15
CA ARG A 32 -8.59 6.27 -6.05
C ARG A 32 -7.90 7.62 -5.92
N ASP A 33 -7.40 7.93 -4.72
CA ASP A 33 -7.15 9.33 -4.33
C ASP A 33 -5.69 9.61 -3.87
N GLY A 34 -4.86 8.58 -3.63
CA GLY A 34 -3.44 8.75 -3.23
C GLY A 34 -3.18 9.60 -1.97
N GLU A 35 -4.21 9.97 -1.22
CA GLU A 35 -4.13 10.97 -0.15
C GLU A 35 -3.24 10.50 1.02
N LYS A 36 -2.25 11.34 1.40
CA LYS A 36 -1.39 11.09 2.59
C LYS A 36 -2.08 11.44 3.92
N GLN A 37 -3.14 12.23 3.86
CA GLN A 37 -3.91 12.68 5.02
C GLN A 37 -5.38 12.30 4.81
N ASP A 38 -6.02 11.75 5.83
CA ASP A 38 -7.48 11.58 5.79
C ASP A 38 -8.13 12.97 5.84
N ILE A 39 -8.84 13.35 4.78
CA ILE A 39 -9.46 14.68 4.64
C ILE A 39 -10.48 14.96 5.76
N VAL A 40 -11.09 13.92 6.35
CA VAL A 40 -12.14 14.06 7.36
C VAL A 40 -11.54 14.20 8.76
N THR A 41 -10.58 13.34 9.11
CA THR A 41 -9.98 13.35 10.47
C THR A 41 -8.70 14.18 10.57
N LYS A 42 -8.16 14.65 9.44
CA LYS A 42 -6.89 15.39 9.34
C LYS A 42 -5.69 14.64 9.94
N THR A 43 -5.85 13.34 10.20
CA THR A 43 -4.77 12.47 10.65
C THR A 43 -4.00 11.95 9.44
N GLU A 44 -2.69 11.83 9.59
CA GLU A 44 -1.87 11.12 8.60
C GLU A 44 -2.35 9.67 8.48
N LYS A 45 -2.44 9.17 7.25
CA LYS A 45 -2.69 7.75 7.06
C LYS A 45 -1.48 6.96 7.53
N PRO A 46 -1.66 5.84 8.23
CA PRO A 46 -0.54 4.96 8.54
C PRO A 46 0.16 4.56 7.24
N ALA A 47 1.49 4.65 7.22
CA ALA A 47 2.28 4.06 6.14
C ALA A 47 2.08 2.54 6.14
N ILE A 48 2.18 1.94 4.95
CA ILE A 48 2.21 0.49 4.77
C ILE A 48 3.68 0.08 4.73
N TYR A 49 4.07 -0.86 5.58
CA TYR A 49 5.42 -1.40 5.63
C TYR A 49 5.48 -2.74 4.92
N VAL A 50 6.61 -3.02 4.26
CA VAL A 50 6.84 -4.24 3.50
C VAL A 50 8.26 -4.73 3.75
N GLU A 51 8.47 -6.03 3.57
CA GLU A 51 9.77 -6.67 3.73
C GLU A 51 10.35 -7.07 2.36
N GLU A 52 11.65 -7.37 2.33
CA GLU A 52 12.32 -7.86 1.12
C GLU A 52 11.60 -9.11 0.59
N GLY A 53 11.39 -9.15 -0.73
CA GLY A 53 10.64 -10.24 -1.38
C GLY A 53 9.13 -10.05 -1.44
N THR A 54 8.58 -8.99 -0.84
CA THR A 54 7.16 -8.63 -1.00
C THR A 54 6.87 -8.19 -2.43
N LEU A 55 5.82 -8.76 -3.05
CA LEU A 55 5.34 -8.31 -4.36
C LEU A 55 4.33 -7.19 -4.20
N ILE A 56 4.47 -6.10 -4.97
CA ILE A 56 3.57 -4.94 -4.91
C ILE A 56 3.01 -4.66 -6.31
N ALA A 57 1.69 -4.61 -6.42
CA ALA A 57 0.97 -4.11 -7.58
C ALA A 57 0.35 -2.74 -7.26
N THR A 58 0.84 -1.70 -7.93
CA THR A 58 0.34 -0.32 -7.75
C THR A 58 0.51 0.51 -9.02
N ALA A 59 -0.14 1.67 -9.07
CA ALA A 59 0.01 2.62 -10.16
C ALA A 59 1.42 3.25 -10.17
N ALA A 60 2.01 3.38 -11.35
CA ALA A 60 3.39 3.83 -11.51
C ALA A 60 3.67 5.20 -10.87
N GLU A 61 2.71 6.13 -10.97
CA GLU A 61 2.86 7.48 -10.41
C GLU A 61 2.98 7.48 -8.87
N THR A 62 2.40 6.48 -8.22
CA THR A 62 2.41 6.35 -6.74
C THR A 62 3.73 5.81 -6.20
N LEU A 63 4.59 5.22 -7.03
CA LEU A 63 5.85 4.61 -6.58
C LEU A 63 6.78 5.64 -5.93
N SER A 64 6.78 6.88 -6.44
CA SER A 64 7.60 7.98 -5.91
C SER A 64 7.13 8.50 -4.55
N MET A 65 5.95 8.08 -4.07
CA MET A 65 5.38 8.58 -2.82
C MET A 65 5.91 7.87 -1.57
N GLY A 66 6.49 6.69 -1.74
CA GLY A 66 7.13 5.89 -0.70
C GLY A 66 8.66 5.95 -0.76
N ASP A 67 9.31 5.33 0.23
CA ASP A 67 10.77 5.27 0.41
C ASP A 67 11.33 3.84 0.31
N ALA A 68 10.47 2.84 0.09
CA ALA A 68 10.87 1.46 -0.13
C ALA A 68 11.75 1.35 -1.39
N LYS A 69 12.84 0.59 -1.29
CA LYS A 69 13.66 0.24 -2.44
C LYS A 69 12.94 -0.82 -3.26
N ILE A 70 12.52 -0.45 -4.46
CA ILE A 70 11.72 -1.30 -5.35
C ILE A 70 12.48 -1.68 -6.62
N GLU A 71 12.14 -2.83 -7.17
CA GLU A 71 12.51 -3.26 -8.51
C GLU A 71 11.24 -3.43 -9.34
N ILE A 72 11.22 -2.89 -10.57
CA ILE A 72 10.08 -3.04 -11.47
C ILE A 72 10.19 -4.39 -12.17
N ILE A 73 9.35 -5.34 -11.76
CA ILE A 73 9.29 -6.69 -12.34
C ILE A 73 8.52 -6.69 -13.68
N SER A 74 7.41 -5.96 -13.74
CA SER A 74 6.58 -5.84 -14.94
C SER A 74 5.74 -4.57 -14.90
N VAL A 75 5.44 -4.01 -16.06
CA VAL A 75 4.42 -2.99 -16.26
C VAL A 75 3.27 -3.63 -17.01
N THR A 76 2.03 -3.42 -16.57
CA THR A 76 0.83 -3.95 -17.22
C THR A 76 0.18 -2.90 -18.10
N ASP A 77 -0.63 -3.32 -19.08
CA ASP A 77 -1.40 -2.39 -19.94
C ASP A 77 -2.67 -1.83 -19.26
N TYR A 78 -2.90 -2.14 -17.98
CA TYR A 78 -4.02 -1.60 -17.21
C TYR A 78 -3.69 -0.20 -16.69
N THR A 79 -4.64 0.72 -16.86
CA THR A 79 -4.52 2.11 -16.39
C THR A 79 -5.60 2.42 -15.37
N SER A 80 -5.25 3.19 -14.34
CA SER A 80 -6.19 3.75 -13.37
C SER A 80 -6.16 5.29 -13.40
N PRO A 81 -7.12 5.99 -12.77
CA PRO A 81 -7.01 7.44 -12.60
C PRO A 81 -5.75 7.91 -11.84
N LEU A 82 -5.03 7.01 -11.17
CA LEU A 82 -3.76 7.27 -10.48
C LEU A 82 -2.53 6.89 -11.32
N GLY A 83 -2.70 6.53 -12.59
CA GLY A 83 -1.70 5.87 -13.43
C GLY A 83 -2.10 4.44 -13.76
#